data_AF-A0A7X5JJU0-F1
#
_entry.id   AF-A0A7X5JJU0-F1
#
_cell.length_a   1.000
_cell.length_b   1.000
_cell.length_c   1.000
_cell.angle_alpha   90.00
_cell.angle_beta   90.00
_cell.angle_gamma   90.00
#
_symmetry.space_group_name_H-M   'P 1'
#
loop_
_entity.id
_entity.type
_entity.pdbx_description
1 polymer ?
#
loop_
_entity_poly.entity_id
_entity_poly.type
_entity_poly.pdbx_seq_one_letter_code
_entity_poly.pdbx_strand_id
1 'polypeptide(L)' 'MHNGEIPGGAKYTKARSPVELVYSESSDDRSSASKREIEIKKLTRANKLQLIGK' A
#
# COMPACT_ATOMS: atom_id res chain seq x y z
N MET A 1 8.49 3.48 -10.12
CA MET A 1 7.33 4.41 -10.18
C MET A 1 7.29 5.25 -8.91
N HIS A 2 7.30 4.64 -7.72
CA HIS A 2 7.30 5.40 -6.45
C HIS A 2 8.69 5.79 -5.92
N ASN A 3 9.74 5.00 -6.19
CA ASN A 3 11.14 5.33 -5.86
C ASN A 3 11.85 6.17 -6.94
N GLY A 4 11.12 6.74 -7.89
CA GLY A 4 11.69 7.58 -8.95
C GLY A 4 12.29 6.83 -10.16
N GLU A 5 12.34 5.50 -10.13
CA GLU A 5 12.97 4.67 -11.19
C GLU A 5 12.22 4.66 -12.52
N ILE A 6 10.90 4.87 -12.51
CA ILE A 6 10.07 5.01 -13.72
C ILE A 6 9.03 6.12 -13.49
N PRO A 7 8.59 6.86 -14.53
CA PRO A 7 7.60 7.93 -14.41
C PRO A 7 6.24 7.43 -13.88
N GLY A 8 5.47 8.31 -13.22
CA GLY A 8 4.06 8.05 -12.85
C GLY A 8 3.77 7.66 -11.40
N GLY A 9 4.71 7.85 -10.46
CA GLY A 9 4.45 7.66 -9.03
C GLY A 9 3.62 8.79 -8.38
N ALA A 10 3.01 8.49 -7.23
CA ALA A 10 2.27 9.47 -6.46
C ALA A 10 3.13 10.67 -6.01
N LYS A 11 2.55 11.89 -6.04
CA LYS A 11 3.22 13.13 -5.62
C LYS A 11 3.78 13.06 -4.20
N TYR A 12 3.08 12.38 -3.30
CA TYR A 12 3.46 12.25 -1.89
C TYR A 12 4.74 11.44 -1.70
N THR A 13 4.91 10.33 -2.43
CA THR A 13 6.08 9.45 -2.29
C THR A 13 7.29 9.93 -3.09
N LYS A 14 7.11 10.80 -4.09
CA LYS A 14 8.19 11.39 -4.89
C LYS A 14 9.26 12.10 -4.06
N ALA A 15 8.88 12.78 -2.97
CA ALA A 15 9.81 13.49 -2.09
C ALA A 15 10.24 12.68 -0.85
N ARG A 16 9.72 11.45 -0.69
CA ARG A 16 9.87 10.62 0.52
C ARG A 16 10.36 9.21 0.19
N SER A 17 11.22 9.08 -0.81
CA SER A 17 11.90 7.85 -1.18
C SER A 17 13.15 7.61 -0.30
N PRO A 18 13.63 6.36 -0.14
CA PRO A 18 13.08 5.12 -0.67
C PRO A 18 11.95 4.54 0.19
N VAL A 19 11.00 3.85 -0.46
CA VAL A 19 9.95 3.07 0.20
C VAL A 19 10.03 1.61 -0.21
N GLU A 20 9.76 0.71 0.74
CA GLU A 20 9.71 -0.74 0.55
C GLU A 20 8.27 -1.24 0.54
N LEU A 21 7.94 -2.13 -0.39
CA LEU A 21 6.64 -2.80 -0.43
C LEU A 21 6.64 -3.96 0.57
N VAL A 22 5.99 -3.77 1.72
CA VAL A 22 5.94 -4.77 2.80
C VAL A 22 4.73 -5.70 2.73
N TYR A 23 3.72 -5.36 1.93
CA TYR A 23 2.48 -6.13 1.82
C TYR A 23 1.82 -5.93 0.47
N SER A 24 1.42 -7.03 -0.17
CA SER A 24 0.61 -7.06 -1.38
C SER A 24 -0.33 -8.25 -1.35
N GLU A 25 -1.57 -8.02 -1.78
CA GLU A 25 -2.63 -9.03 -1.82
C GLU A 25 -3.29 -8.99 -3.20
N SER A 26 -3.55 -10.17 -3.77
CA SER A 26 -4.33 -10.29 -5.00
C SER A 26 -5.82 -10.29 -4.66
N SER A 27 -6.62 -9.64 -5.48
CA SER A 27 -8.09 -9.66 -5.38
C SER A 27 -8.67 -9.98 -6.76
N ASP A 28 -9.82 -10.65 -6.76
CA ASP A 28 -10.46 -11.13 -7.99
C ASP A 28 -10.90 -9.97 -8.90
N ASP A 29 -11.45 -8.91 -8.30
CA ASP A 29 -11.98 -7.75 -9.02
C ASP A 29 -11.55 -6.41 -8.40
N ARG A 30 -11.69 -5.34 -9.19
CA ARG A 30 -11.51 -3.94 -8.75
C ARG A 30 -12.37 -3.60 -7.54
N SER A 31 -13.61 -4.11 -7.51
CA SER A 31 -14.56 -3.85 -6.44
C SER A 31 -14.13 -4.49 -5.11
N SER A 32 -13.65 -5.74 -5.14
CA SER A 32 -13.08 -6.42 -3.97
C SER A 32 -11.80 -5.71 -3.49
N ALA A 33 -10.90 -5.36 -4.42
CA ALA A 33 -9.68 -4.63 -4.08
C ALA A 33 -9.98 -3.30 -3.38
N SER A 34 -10.94 -2.54 -3.90
CA SER A 34 -11.34 -1.24 -3.33
C SER A 34 -11.95 -1.39 -1.92
N LYS A 35 -12.76 -2.43 -1.68
CA LYS A 35 -13.30 -2.72 -0.34
C LYS A 35 -12.18 -3.06 0.63
N ARG A 36 -11.26 -3.95 0.23
CA ARG A 36 -10.11 -4.37 1.02
C ARG A 36 -9.20 -3.19 1.36
N GLU A 37 -8.94 -2.30 0.42
CA GLU A 37 -8.18 -1.07 0.67
C GLU A 37 -8.79 -0.21 1.77
N ILE A 38 -10.11 -0.04 1.78
CA ILE A 38 -10.81 0.77 2.78
C ILE A 38 -10.67 0.12 4.16
N GLU A 39 -10.80 -1.20 4.25
CA GLU A 39 -10.59 -1.94 5.49
C GLU A 39 -9.17 -1.73 6.01
N ILE A 40 -8.15 -1.93 5.16
CA ILE A 40 -6.75 -1.71 5.53
C ILE A 40 -6.51 -0.26 5.95
N LYS A 41 -7.08 0.73 5.24
CA LYS A 41 -6.95 2.15 5.61
C LYS A 41 -7.52 2.42 7.01
N LYS A 42 -8.63 1.79 7.38
CA LYS A 42 -9.29 1.88 8.69
C LYS A 42 -8.55 1.14 9.82
N LEU A 43 -7.69 0.16 9.50
CA LEU A 43 -6.94 -0.57 10.52
C LEU A 43 -6.01 0.35 11.33
N THR A 44 -5.93 0.06 12.62
CA THR A 44 -4.96 0.67 13.53
C THR A 44 -3.53 0.26 13.15
N ARG A 45 -2.54 0.98 13.69
CA ARG A 45 -1.13 0.63 13.47
C ARG A 45 -0.82 -0.80 13.93
N ALA A 46 -1.35 -1.23 15.07
CA ALA A 46 -1.15 -2.59 15.58
C ALA A 46 -1.69 -3.66 14.62
N ASN A 47 -2.91 -3.48 14.10
CA ASN A 47 -3.51 -4.43 13.17
C ASN A 47 -2.78 -4.46 11.82
N LYS A 48 -2.23 -3.31 11.38
CA LYS A 48 -1.38 -3.26 10.18
C LYS A 48 -0.06 -4.01 10.39
N LEU A 49 0.56 -3.89 11.56
CA LEU A 49 1.78 -4.64 11.89
C LEU A 49 1.51 -6.15 11.92
N GLN A 50 0.39 -6.57 12.52
CA GLN A 50 -0.03 -7.97 12.50
C GLN A 50 -0.27 -8.48 11.07
N LEU A 51 -0.88 -7.67 10.19
CA LEU A 51 -1.12 -8.03 8.79
C LEU A 51 0.19 -8.28 8.02
N ILE A 52 1.24 -7.53 8.33
CA ILE A 52 2.56 -7.68 7.70
C ILE A 52 3.50 -8.64 8.45
N GLY A 53 3.03 -9.24 9.55
CA GLY A 53 3.82 -10.15 10.38
C GLY A 53 4.98 -9.49 11.14
N LYS A 54 4.81 -8.24 11.57
CA LYS A 54 5.85 -7.43 12.24
C LYS A 54 5.51 -7.09 13.68
#